data_AF-A0A356CSE3-F1
#
_entry.id   AF-A0A356CSE3-F1
#
_cell.length_a   1.000
_cell.length_b   1.000
_cell.length_c   1.000
_cell.angle_alpha   90.00
_cell.angle_beta   90.00
_cell.angle_gamma   90.00
#
_symmetry.space_group_name_H-M   'P 1'
#
loop_
_entity.id
_entity.type
_entity.pdbx_description
1 polymer ?
#
loop_
_entity_poly.entity_id
_entity_poly.type
_entity_poly.pdbx_seq_one_letter_code
_entity_poly.pdbx_strand_id
1 'polypeptide(L)'
;KSQFSEYIVPIWIFALWGLFASTLNLSLSWLKHYKFLAMLFGLLGGPLAYIAAEKLNAIQLIGPYALISLAIGWALLTPLSLMMAQKWNGFRA
;
A
#
# COMPACT_ATOMS: atom_id res chain seq x y z
N LYS A 1 9.12 -1.86 26.67
CA LYS A 1 9.33 -0.48 26.16
C LYS A 1 8.05 -0.03 25.47
N SER A 2 7.10 0.47 26.24
CA SER A 2 5.85 1.08 25.75
C SER A 2 6.11 2.58 25.58
N GLN A 3 6.00 3.11 24.35
CA GLN A 3 6.30 4.52 24.05
C GLN A 3 5.37 5.12 22.99
N PHE A 4 4.21 4.54 22.72
CA PHE A 4 3.22 5.17 21.84
C PHE A 4 1.88 5.15 22.55
N SER A 5 1.33 6.35 22.77
CA SER A 5 -0.03 6.55 23.27
C SER A 5 -0.97 5.61 22.51
N GLU A 6 -1.68 4.74 23.23
CA GLU A 6 -2.58 3.72 22.63
C GLU A 6 -3.62 4.34 21.67
N TYR A 7 -3.88 5.64 21.81
CA TYR A 7 -4.86 6.39 21.03
C TYR A 7 -4.27 7.10 19.80
N ILE A 8 -2.95 7.25 19.72
CA ILE A 8 -2.31 8.02 18.64
C ILE A 8 -1.47 7.09 17.80
N VAL A 9 -1.86 6.97 16.53
CA VAL A 9 -1.04 6.31 15.52
C VAL A 9 0.35 6.95 15.54
N PRO A 10 1.42 6.14 15.70
CA PRO A 10 2.76 6.69 15.79
C PRO A 10 3.10 7.56 14.58
N ILE A 11 3.84 8.65 14.81
CA ILE A 11 4.21 9.61 13.75
C ILE A 11 4.93 8.94 12.58
N TRP A 12 5.66 7.84 12.85
CA TRP A 12 6.37 7.08 11.84
C TRP A 12 5.45 6.38 10.84
N ILE A 13 4.26 5.94 11.25
CA ILE A 13 3.25 5.37 10.34
C ILE A 13 2.76 6.45 9.37
N PHE A 14 2.50 7.67 9.86
CA PHE A 14 2.10 8.79 8.99
C PHE A 14 3.20 9.12 7.97
N ALA A 15 4.46 9.17 8.40
CA ALA A 15 5.59 9.38 7.50
C ALA A 15 5.70 8.27 6.44
N LEU A 16 5.51 7.00 6.81
CA LEU A 16 5.49 5.88 5.86
C LEU A 16 4.41 6.03 4.80
N TRP A 17 3.19 6.44 5.17
CA TRP A 17 2.13 6.69 4.19
C TRP A 17 2.46 7.85 3.25
N GLY A 18 3.08 8.92 3.76
CA GLY A 18 3.54 10.04 2.93
C GLY A 18 4.63 9.62 1.93
N LEU A 19 5.58 8.81 2.38
CA LEU A 19 6.63 8.24 1.51
C LEU A 19 6.02 7.30 0.47
N PHE A 20 5.09 6.43 0.86
CA PHE A 20 4.38 5.54 -0.07
C PHE A 20 3.66 6.33 -1.17
N ALA A 21 2.92 7.38 -0.80
CA ALA A 21 2.26 8.26 -1.79
C ALA A 21 3.27 8.96 -2.72
N SER A 22 4.43 9.36 -2.19
CA SER A 22 5.51 9.97 -2.97
C SER A 22 6.15 8.96 -3.94
N THR A 23 6.35 7.72 -3.52
CA THR A 23 6.84 6.62 -4.38
C THR A 23 5.88 6.36 -5.54
N LEU A 24 4.56 6.37 -5.29
CA LEU A 24 3.54 6.23 -6.34
C LEU A 24 3.58 7.39 -7.36
N ASN A 25 3.93 8.60 -6.92
CA ASN A 25 3.96 9.79 -7.77
C ASN A 25 5.26 9.98 -8.56
N LEU A 26 6.40 9.64 -7.96
CA LEU A 26 7.74 9.87 -8.53
C LEU A 26 8.27 8.58 -9.18
N SER A 27 8.58 7.57 -8.37
CA SER A 27 9.25 6.35 -8.83
C SER A 27 8.34 5.41 -9.63
N LEU A 28 7.04 5.40 -9.34
CA LEU A 28 6.06 4.57 -10.04
C LEU A 28 5.16 5.40 -10.96
N SER A 29 5.60 6.62 -11.32
CA SER A 29 4.81 7.49 -12.19
C SER A 29 4.56 6.85 -13.57
N TRP A 30 5.52 6.07 -14.07
CA TRP A 30 5.36 5.30 -15.31
C TRP A 30 4.25 4.24 -15.21
N LEU A 31 4.02 3.70 -14.01
CA LEU A 31 3.05 2.64 -13.76
C LEU A 31 1.62 3.14 -13.94
N LYS A 32 1.43 4.45 -13.88
CA LYS A 32 0.17 5.15 -14.13
C LYS A 32 -0.34 4.95 -15.57
N HIS A 33 0.56 4.69 -16.54
CA HIS A 33 0.17 4.39 -17.92
C HIS A 33 -0.22 2.91 -18.12
N TYR A 34 0.29 2.01 -17.27
CA TYR A 34 0.11 0.56 -17.36
C TYR A 34 -0.77 0.02 -16.24
N LYS A 35 -2.09 0.27 -16.33
CA LYS A 35 -3.08 -0.13 -15.32
C LYS A 35 -3.07 -1.63 -14.99
N PHE A 36 -2.76 -2.49 -15.95
CA PHE A 36 -2.62 -3.94 -15.73
C PHE A 36 -1.41 -4.27 -14.86
N LEU A 37 -0.25 -3.65 -15.11
CA LEU A 37 0.93 -3.83 -14.27
C LEU A 37 0.69 -3.28 -12.86
N ALA A 38 -0.03 -2.17 -12.73
CA ALA A 38 -0.44 -1.63 -11.43
C ALA A 38 -1.30 -2.62 -10.63
N MET A 39 -2.26 -3.26 -11.29
CA MET A 39 -3.10 -4.30 -10.68
C MET A 39 -2.25 -5.50 -10.24
N LEU A 40 -1.33 -5.98 -11.08
CA LEU A 40 -0.45 -7.10 -10.76
C LEU A 40 0.50 -6.77 -9.58
N PHE A 41 1.04 -5.54 -9.55
CA PHE A 41 1.84 -5.06 -8.43
C PHE A 41 1.05 -5.01 -7.13
N GLY A 42 -0.21 -4.57 -7.18
CA GLY A 42 -1.10 -4.62 -6.01
C GLY A 42 -1.42 -6.04 -5.58
N LEU A 43 -1.72 -6.91 -6.55
CA LEU A 43 -2.07 -8.31 -6.33
C LEU A 43 -0.94 -9.10 -5.68
N LEU A 44 0.32 -8.82 -6.03
CA LEU A 44 1.48 -9.51 -5.46
C LEU A 44 2.05 -8.77 -4.24
N GLY A 45 2.23 -7.45 -4.35
CA GLY A 45 2.85 -6.62 -3.32
C GLY A 45 1.99 -6.51 -2.06
N GLY A 46 0.67 -6.45 -2.20
CA GLY A 46 -0.26 -6.44 -1.07
C GLY A 46 -0.10 -7.69 -0.20
N PRO A 47 -0.42 -8.90 -0.69
CA PRO A 47 -0.27 -10.13 0.06
C PRO A 47 1.15 -10.36 0.60
N LEU A 48 2.19 -10.06 -0.17
CA LEU A 48 3.57 -10.19 0.31
C LEU A 48 3.86 -9.30 1.52
N ALA A 49 3.34 -8.06 1.54
CA ALA A 49 3.48 -7.18 2.69
C ALA A 49 2.77 -7.74 3.94
N TYR A 50 1.59 -8.37 3.77
CA TYR A 50 0.86 -8.97 4.88
C TYR A 50 1.50 -10.28 5.37
N ILE A 51 2.07 -11.10 4.48
CA ILE A 51 2.87 -12.27 4.87
C ILE A 51 4.12 -11.82 5.65
N ALA A 52 4.79 -10.76 5.20
CA ALA A 52 5.94 -10.21 5.91
C ALA A 52 5.52 -9.69 7.30
N ALA A 53 4.39 -8.98 7.39
CA ALA A 53 3.85 -8.51 8.66
C ALA A 53 3.47 -9.66 9.61
N GLU A 54 2.89 -10.74 9.10
CA GLU A 54 2.64 -11.96 9.88
C GLU A 54 3.95 -12.59 10.38
N LYS A 55 4.98 -12.71 9.53
CA LYS A 55 6.30 -13.21 9.94
C LYS A 55 6.99 -12.34 10.99
N LEU A 56 6.68 -11.04 11.01
CA LEU A 56 7.14 -10.10 12.03
C LEU A 56 6.28 -10.12 13.30
N ASN A 57 5.28 -11.02 13.40
CA ASN A 57 4.29 -11.08 14.48
C ASN A 57 3.50 -9.76 14.66
N ALA A 58 3.38 -8.96 13.61
CA ALA A 58 2.64 -7.69 13.65
C ALA A 58 1.13 -7.88 13.43
N ILE A 59 0.74 -8.91 12.69
CA ILE A 59 -0.66 -9.26 12.38
C ILE A 59 -0.85 -10.78 12.38
N GLN A 60 -2.10 -11.23 12.42
CA GLN A 60 -2.46 -12.64 12.24
C GLN A 60 -3.41 -12.79 11.04
N LEU A 61 -3.07 -13.66 10.09
CA LEU A 61 -3.96 -13.98 8.98
C LEU A 61 -4.92 -15.09 9.40
N ILE A 62 -6.15 -14.70 9.72
CA ILE A 62 -7.17 -15.63 10.22
C ILE A 62 -7.98 -16.18 9.03
N GLY A 63 -7.82 -17.47 8.76
CA GLY A 63 -8.64 -18.22 7.81
C GLY A 63 -8.03 -18.36 6.40
N PRO A 64 -8.51 -19.36 5.62
CA PRO A 64 -7.88 -19.73 4.34
C PRO A 64 -8.06 -18.68 3.24
N TYR A 65 -9.04 -17.79 3.37
CA TYR A 65 -9.37 -16.78 2.35
C TYR A 65 -8.74 -15.40 2.63
N ALA A 66 -8.11 -15.18 3.79
CA ALA A 66 -7.58 -13.87 4.18
C ALA A 66 -6.60 -13.31 3.13
N LEU A 67 -5.69 -14.17 2.64
CA LEU A 67 -4.66 -13.80 1.68
C LEU A 67 -5.25 -13.48 0.29
N ILE A 68 -6.30 -14.20 -0.11
CA ILE A 68 -7.02 -13.98 -1.37
C ILE A 68 -7.81 -12.68 -1.31
N SER A 69 -8.51 -12.42 -0.20
CA SER A 69 -9.23 -11.16 0.03
C SER A 69 -8.28 -9.97 0.00
N LEU A 70 -7.09 -10.10 0.61
CA LEU A 70 -6.04 -9.08 0.55
C LEU A 70 -5.50 -8.91 -0.87
N ALA A 71 -5.27 -10.00 -1.61
CA ALA A 71 -4.80 -9.93 -3.00
C ALA A 71 -5.79 -9.18 -3.89
N ILE A 72 -7.07 -9.50 -3.80
CA ILE A 72 -8.13 -8.83 -4.58
C ILE A 72 -8.29 -7.37 -4.13
N GLY A 73 -8.30 -7.12 -2.82
CA GLY A 73 -8.42 -5.78 -2.25
C GLY A 73 -7.29 -4.87 -2.74
N TRP A 74 -6.03 -5.32 -2.64
CA TRP A 74 -4.89 -4.55 -3.11
C TRP A 74 -4.79 -4.49 -4.63
N ALA A 75 -5.21 -5.52 -5.37
CA ALA A 75 -5.28 -5.46 -6.83
C ALA A 75 -6.18 -4.31 -7.33
N LEU A 76 -7.24 -3.98 -6.59
CA LEU A 76 -8.13 -2.85 -6.91
C LEU A 76 -7.67 -1.53 -6.28
N LEU A 77 -7.22 -1.53 -5.02
CA LEU A 77 -6.79 -0.33 -4.32
C LEU A 77 -5.56 0.32 -4.95
N THR A 78 -4.62 -0.47 -5.46
CA THR A 78 -3.36 0.03 -6.02
C THR A 78 -3.57 0.87 -7.29
N PRO A 79 -4.30 0.39 -8.33
CA PRO A 79 -4.61 1.23 -9.49
C PRO A 79 -5.50 2.42 -9.13
N LEU A 80 -6.45 2.28 -8.19
CA LEU A 80 -7.25 3.41 -7.72
C LEU A 80 -6.38 4.50 -7.07
N SER A 81 -5.44 4.10 -6.23
CA SER A 81 -4.48 5.00 -5.59
C SER A 81 -3.60 5.71 -6.63
N LEU A 82 -3.14 4.99 -7.67
CA LEU A 82 -2.39 5.59 -8.78
C LEU A 82 -3.21 6.58 -9.61
N MET A 83 -4.51 6.32 -9.81
CA MET A 83 -5.42 7.26 -10.48
C MET A 83 -5.63 8.54 -9.66
N MET A 84 -5.76 8.42 -8.33
CA MET A 84 -5.83 9.58 -7.45
C MET A 84 -4.50 10.34 -7.46
N ALA A 85 -3.39 9.62 -7.43
CA ALA A 85 -2.04 10.16 -7.50
C ALA A 85 -1.78 10.89 -8.85
N GLN A 86 -2.30 10.37 -9.97
CA GLN A 86 -2.32 11.10 -11.26
C GLN A 86 -3.04 12.44 -11.17
N LYS A 87 -4.23 12.45 -10.56
CA LYS A 87 -5.06 13.66 -10.43
C LYS A 87 -4.40 14.70 -9.52
N TRP A 88 -3.68 14.24 -8.50
CA TRP A 88 -2.98 15.06 -7.50
C TRP A 88 -1.47 15.19 -7.79
N ASN A 89 -1.06 15.04 -9.04
CA ASN A 89 0.29 15.42 -9.46
C ASN A 89 0.41 16.96 -9.38
N GLY A 90 0.99 17.46 -8.29
CA GLY A 90 1.25 18.89 -8.08
C GLY A 90 2.19 19.50 -9.13
N PHE A 91 2.89 18.67 -9.89
CA PHE A 91 3.63 19.06 -11.09
C PHE A 91 2.72 18.97 -12.31
N ARG A 92 1.85 19.97 -12.48
CA ARG A 92 1.37 20.35 -13.81
C ARG A 92 2.52 21.12 -14.47
N ALA A 93 3.15 20.54 -15.49
CA ALA A 93 3.87 21.30 -16.49
C ALA A 93 2.87 21.71 -17.58
#